data_AF-A0A7Z6TE02-F1
#
_entry.id   AF-A0A7Z6TE02-F1
#
_cell.length_a   1.000
_cell.length_b   1.000
_cell.length_c   1.000
_cell.angle_alpha   90.00
_cell.angle_beta   90.00
_cell.angle_gamma   90.00
#
_symmetry.space_group_name_H-M   'P 1'
#
loop_
_entity.id
_entity.type
_entity.pdbx_description
1 polymer ?
#
loop_
_entity_poly.entity_id
_entity_poly.type
_entity_poly.pdbx_seq_one_letter_code
_entity_poly.pdbx_strand_id
1 'polypeptide(L)'
;MNTALPPGPARRRAWEHVAALSSGAPLDAGLRVTLNFHPDRTVAGRPVLERLGEDGLYVSQFVTGTSNGGLTAHPGGDRWRWESRMFGGAYDRADPGERPVYGALDVRRAPFGAAPRFGSAHFRLTADVLGAATFCYPDSAAEPVRFGIAARMSGLVELAAADRRDALDDYIEAQIHRPVRLDRDVEALVLDPAYRGTAVEAAAGRLPCPVEWHGGFRLGVEELRRRPGFRGPAYVELGAALAVDGCLDARIIGDAARAGYHAEQDLKKVWHLLARFGRAPVILSAGG
;
A
#
# COMPACT_ATOMS: atom_id res chain seq x y z
N MET A 1 -7.13 -6.28 -22.30
CA MET A 1 -6.23 -6.68 -21.20
C MET A 1 -5.42 -7.88 -21.66
N ASN A 2 -4.10 -7.82 -21.59
CA ASN A 2 -3.25 -8.96 -21.92
C ASN A 2 -3.45 -10.03 -20.83
N THR A 3 -4.07 -11.16 -21.18
CA THR A 3 -4.40 -12.27 -20.25
C THR A 3 -3.18 -13.17 -20.00
N ALA A 4 -2.02 -12.55 -19.71
CA ALA A 4 -0.81 -13.30 -19.42
C ALA A 4 -0.95 -13.94 -18.03
N LEU A 5 -1.08 -15.26 -18.00
CA LEU A 5 -1.03 -16.03 -16.75
C LEU A 5 0.23 -15.67 -15.95
N PRO A 6 0.15 -15.65 -14.61
CA PRO A 6 1.31 -15.38 -13.78
C PRO A 6 2.52 -16.28 -14.12
N PRO A 7 3.74 -15.75 -14.17
CA PRO A 7 4.92 -16.57 -14.48
C PRO A 7 5.35 -17.38 -13.25
N GLY A 8 5.43 -18.70 -13.40
CA GLY A 8 5.89 -19.63 -12.36
C GLY A 8 4.77 -20.56 -11.86
N PRO A 9 5.09 -21.82 -11.48
CA PRO A 9 4.08 -22.81 -11.13
C PRO A 9 3.30 -22.45 -9.86
N ALA A 10 3.95 -21.88 -8.83
CA ALA A 10 3.28 -21.47 -7.60
C ALA A 10 2.28 -20.33 -7.84
N ARG A 11 2.71 -19.31 -8.60
CA ARG A 11 1.89 -18.15 -8.95
C ARG A 11 0.68 -18.51 -9.81
N ARG A 12 0.84 -19.41 -10.79
CA ARG A 12 -0.30 -19.90 -11.59
C ARG A 12 -1.31 -20.64 -10.72
N ARG A 13 -0.87 -21.59 -9.90
CA ARG A 13 -1.76 -22.33 -8.99
C ARG A 13 -2.52 -21.40 -8.05
N ALA A 14 -1.85 -20.40 -7.47
CA ALA A 14 -2.48 -19.42 -6.59
C ALA A 14 -3.58 -18.63 -7.32
N TRP A 15 -3.27 -18.13 -8.51
CA TRP A 15 -4.21 -17.38 -9.33
C TRP A 15 -5.39 -18.24 -9.79
N GLU A 16 -5.13 -19.46 -10.27
CA GLU A 16 -6.16 -20.43 -10.69
C GLU A 16 -7.09 -20.81 -9.54
N HIS A 17 -6.53 -21.00 -8.34
CA HIS A 17 -7.30 -21.25 -7.13
C HIS A 17 -8.29 -20.12 -6.85
N VAL A 18 -7.83 -18.87 -6.85
CA VAL A 18 -8.71 -17.71 -6.64
C VAL A 18 -9.69 -17.53 -7.79
N ALA A 19 -9.26 -17.78 -9.03
CA ALA A 19 -10.11 -17.70 -10.21
C ALA A 19 -11.29 -18.68 -10.14
N ALA A 20 -11.11 -19.86 -9.53
CA ALA A 20 -12.17 -20.83 -9.28
C ALA A 20 -13.17 -20.39 -8.20
N LEU A 21 -12.73 -19.57 -7.25
CA LEU A 21 -13.59 -18.96 -6.22
C LEU A 21 -14.31 -17.68 -6.70
N SER A 22 -13.90 -17.15 -7.86
CA SER A 22 -14.33 -15.84 -8.34
C SER A 22 -15.50 -15.93 -9.33
N SER A 23 -16.48 -15.04 -9.19
CA SER A 23 -17.68 -14.95 -10.05
C SER A 23 -18.02 -13.49 -10.41
N GLY A 24 -19.16 -13.25 -11.05
CA GLY A 24 -19.66 -11.89 -11.32
C GLY A 24 -18.96 -11.15 -12.47
N ALA A 25 -19.22 -9.85 -12.55
CA ALA A 25 -18.78 -8.98 -13.65
C ALA A 25 -17.25 -8.74 -13.64
N PRO A 26 -16.66 -8.42 -14.81
CA PRO A 26 -15.27 -8.02 -14.89
C PRO A 26 -15.04 -6.64 -14.26
N LEU A 27 -13.79 -6.40 -13.88
CA LEU A 27 -13.28 -5.15 -13.36
C LEU A 27 -13.24 -4.07 -14.46
N ASP A 28 -13.52 -2.81 -14.10
CA ASP A 28 -13.25 -1.65 -14.96
C ASP A 28 -11.75 -1.55 -15.27
N ALA A 29 -11.40 -1.61 -16.57
CA ALA A 29 -10.03 -1.51 -17.06
C ALA A 29 -9.36 -0.16 -16.81
N GLY A 30 -10.14 0.88 -16.49
CA GLY A 30 -9.66 2.20 -16.11
C GLY A 30 -9.18 2.29 -14.65
N LEU A 31 -9.39 1.28 -13.82
CA LEU A 31 -8.89 1.24 -12.44
C LEU A 31 -7.43 0.80 -12.40
N ARG A 32 -6.73 1.16 -11.32
CA ARG A 32 -5.31 0.83 -11.09
C ARG A 32 -5.10 0.22 -9.73
N VAL A 33 -4.08 -0.63 -9.63
CA VAL A 33 -3.53 -1.05 -8.34
C VAL A 33 -2.45 -0.05 -7.93
N THR A 34 -2.38 0.25 -6.64
CA THR A 34 -1.37 1.11 -6.05
C THR A 34 -0.58 0.37 -4.97
N LEU A 35 0.71 0.67 -4.88
CA LEU A 35 1.61 0.16 -3.84
C LEU A 35 1.99 1.32 -2.91
N ASN A 36 1.28 1.47 -1.80
CA ASN A 36 1.56 2.52 -0.82
C ASN A 36 2.77 2.15 0.08
N PHE A 37 3.70 3.10 0.24
CA PHE A 37 4.89 2.93 1.08
C PHE A 37 5.42 4.28 1.59
N HIS A 38 6.33 4.22 2.57
CA HIS A 38 7.05 5.39 3.04
C HIS A 38 8.37 5.51 2.28
N PRO A 39 8.56 6.54 1.43
CA PRO A 39 9.71 6.64 0.51
C PRO A 39 11.02 7.01 1.22
N ASP A 40 10.92 7.37 2.49
CA ASP A 40 11.99 7.89 3.31
C ASP A 40 12.49 6.88 4.37
N ARG A 41 11.98 5.64 4.31
CA ARG A 41 12.45 4.51 5.12
C ARG A 41 13.76 3.95 4.57
N THR A 42 14.45 3.21 5.44
CA THR A 42 15.67 2.49 5.09
C THR A 42 15.42 0.98 5.16
N VAL A 43 16.15 0.23 4.33
CA VAL A 43 16.20 -1.24 4.33
C VAL A 43 17.67 -1.63 4.43
N ALA A 44 18.03 -2.37 5.47
CA ALA A 44 19.43 -2.72 5.77
C ALA A 44 20.39 -1.51 5.75
N GLY A 45 19.96 -0.38 6.33
CA GLY A 45 20.76 0.85 6.42
C GLY A 45 20.80 1.71 5.15
N ARG A 46 20.10 1.30 4.07
CA ARG A 46 20.09 2.03 2.79
C ARG A 46 18.72 2.63 2.49
N PRO A 47 18.60 3.82 1.88
CA PRO A 47 17.32 4.39 1.49
C PRO A 47 16.53 3.48 0.53
N VAL A 48 15.24 3.30 0.78
CA VAL A 48 14.39 2.37 0.01
C VAL A 48 14.34 2.71 -1.48
N LEU A 49 14.29 4.00 -1.84
CA LEU A 49 14.24 4.42 -3.24
C LEU A 49 15.55 4.14 -3.99
N GLU A 50 16.70 4.23 -3.33
CA GLU A 50 17.99 3.89 -3.95
C GLU A 50 18.06 2.39 -4.23
N ARG A 51 17.62 1.58 -3.26
CA ARG A 51 17.57 0.13 -3.42
C ARG A 51 16.63 -0.29 -4.56
N LEU A 52 15.46 0.35 -4.63
CA LEU A 52 14.51 0.16 -5.71
C LEU A 52 15.10 0.54 -7.08
N GLY A 53 15.89 1.62 -7.15
CA GLY A 53 16.57 2.04 -8.37
C GLY A 53 17.63 1.05 -8.85
N GLU A 54 18.37 0.42 -7.94
CA GLU A 54 19.38 -0.59 -8.26
C GLU A 54 18.77 -1.94 -8.64
N ASP A 55 17.80 -2.41 -7.86
CA ASP A 55 17.18 -3.72 -8.08
C ASP A 55 16.20 -3.70 -9.27
N GLY A 56 15.60 -2.54 -9.55
CA GLY A 56 14.56 -2.37 -10.59
C GLY A 56 13.25 -3.10 -10.29
N LEU A 57 13.12 -3.69 -9.10
CA LEU A 57 12.03 -4.58 -8.71
C LEU A 57 11.42 -4.15 -7.37
N TYR A 58 10.09 -4.11 -7.32
CA TYR A 58 9.34 -4.10 -6.08
C TYR A 58 8.92 -5.53 -5.74
N VAL A 59 9.33 -6.01 -4.56
CA VAL A 59 9.18 -7.40 -4.13
C VAL A 59 8.49 -7.51 -2.77
N SER A 60 8.09 -8.73 -2.42
CA SER A 60 7.32 -8.99 -1.19
C SER A 60 8.18 -8.89 0.08
N GLN A 61 7.50 -8.76 1.22
CA GLN A 61 8.11 -8.80 2.55
C GLN A 61 8.95 -10.05 2.81
N PHE A 62 8.64 -11.19 2.19
CA PHE A 62 9.44 -12.41 2.34
C PHE A 62 10.87 -12.24 1.80
N VAL A 63 11.07 -11.30 0.88
CA VAL A 63 12.40 -10.97 0.31
C VAL A 63 13.07 -9.86 1.10
N THR A 64 12.33 -8.80 1.43
CA THR A 64 12.93 -7.59 2.04
C THR A 64 13.04 -7.66 3.56
N GLY A 65 12.22 -8.48 4.22
CA GLY A 65 12.08 -8.47 5.68
C GLY A 65 11.39 -7.20 6.21
N THR A 66 10.87 -6.33 5.35
CA THR A 66 10.29 -5.03 5.74
C THR A 66 8.79 -4.95 5.45
N SER A 67 8.03 -4.24 6.29
CA SER A 67 6.59 -4.04 6.08
C SER A 67 6.06 -2.81 6.82
N ASN A 68 5.05 -2.16 6.24
CA ASN A 68 4.24 -1.15 6.93
C ASN A 68 3.05 -1.81 7.70
N GLY A 69 2.90 -3.13 7.57
CA GLY A 69 1.97 -4.00 8.28
C GLY A 69 2.58 -4.63 9.54
N GLY A 70 2.40 -5.94 9.70
CA GLY A 70 3.10 -6.76 10.72
C GLY A 70 4.23 -7.59 10.09
N LEU A 71 5.26 -7.92 10.88
CA LEU A 71 6.42 -8.74 10.46
C LEU A 71 6.17 -10.25 10.68
N THR A 72 5.13 -10.79 10.04
CA THR A 72 4.70 -12.20 10.24
C THR A 72 4.91 -13.09 9.02
N ALA A 73 5.76 -12.66 8.09
CA ALA A 73 6.09 -13.32 6.83
C ALA A 73 7.17 -14.41 6.99
N HIS A 74 6.89 -15.43 7.80
CA HIS A 74 7.76 -16.59 8.00
C HIS A 74 6.90 -17.85 8.18
N PRO A 75 7.45 -19.06 7.98
CA PRO A 75 6.71 -20.30 8.21
C PRO A 75 6.00 -20.29 9.57
N GLY A 76 4.70 -20.58 9.57
CA GLY A 76 3.85 -20.59 10.76
C GLY A 76 3.36 -19.22 11.27
N GLY A 77 3.87 -18.10 10.75
CA GLY A 77 3.39 -16.75 11.08
C GLY A 77 2.05 -16.40 10.41
N ASP A 78 1.39 -15.34 10.88
CA ASP A 78 0.04 -14.96 10.41
C ASP A 78 -0.04 -14.76 8.89
N ARG A 79 0.97 -14.09 8.31
CA ARG A 79 1.01 -13.88 6.88
C ARG A 79 1.12 -15.17 6.08
N TRP A 80 1.96 -16.08 6.55
CA TRP A 80 2.07 -17.39 5.94
C TRP A 80 0.73 -18.15 6.01
N ARG A 81 0.03 -18.09 7.14
CA ARG A 81 -1.25 -18.79 7.35
C ARG A 81 -2.36 -18.26 6.44
N TRP A 82 -2.53 -16.94 6.34
CA TRP A 82 -3.56 -16.40 5.45
C TRP A 82 -3.21 -16.60 3.97
N GLU A 83 -1.94 -16.53 3.57
CA GLU A 83 -1.55 -16.81 2.18
C GLU A 83 -1.80 -18.28 1.83
N SER A 84 -1.49 -19.21 2.74
CA SER A 84 -1.82 -20.63 2.56
C SER A 84 -3.33 -20.83 2.38
N ARG A 85 -4.16 -20.22 3.23
CA ARG A 85 -5.62 -20.30 3.15
C ARG A 85 -6.19 -19.70 1.86
N MET A 86 -5.78 -18.49 1.49
CA MET A 86 -6.33 -17.75 0.35
C MET A 86 -5.89 -18.34 -1.00
N PHE A 87 -4.73 -19.00 -1.04
CA PHE A 87 -4.12 -19.49 -2.29
C PHE A 87 -4.03 -21.01 -2.36
N GLY A 88 -4.80 -21.73 -1.55
CA GLY A 88 -4.85 -23.19 -1.56
C GLY A 88 -3.48 -23.85 -1.33
N GLY A 89 -2.66 -23.28 -0.45
CA GLY A 89 -1.31 -23.75 -0.14
C GLY A 89 -0.28 -23.61 -1.27
N ALA A 90 -0.61 -22.87 -2.35
CA ALA A 90 0.23 -22.79 -3.55
C ALA A 90 1.66 -22.30 -3.26
N TYR A 91 1.83 -21.49 -2.22
CA TYR A 91 3.09 -20.88 -1.81
C TYR A 91 3.80 -21.57 -0.64
N ASP A 92 3.21 -22.58 -0.01
CA ASP A 92 3.70 -23.12 1.27
C ASP A 92 5.14 -23.66 1.20
N ARG A 93 5.54 -24.12 0.01
CA ARG A 93 6.89 -24.60 -0.32
C ARG A 93 7.59 -23.78 -1.41
N ALA A 94 7.02 -22.63 -1.80
CA ALA A 94 7.57 -21.79 -2.84
C ALA A 94 8.70 -20.90 -2.30
N ASP A 95 9.59 -20.46 -3.19
CA ASP A 95 10.64 -19.52 -2.84
C ASP A 95 10.06 -18.16 -2.38
N PRO A 96 10.67 -17.47 -1.41
CA PRO A 96 10.29 -16.11 -1.00
C PRO A 96 10.03 -15.13 -2.16
N GLY A 97 10.81 -15.22 -3.24
CA GLY A 97 10.68 -14.39 -4.44
C GLY A 97 9.46 -14.74 -5.29
N GLU A 98 8.86 -15.91 -5.13
CA GLU A 98 7.63 -16.30 -5.84
C GLU A 98 6.36 -15.71 -5.22
N ARG A 99 6.43 -15.32 -3.94
CA ARG A 99 5.31 -14.79 -3.13
C ARG A 99 4.75 -13.50 -3.73
N PRO A 100 3.43 -13.24 -3.58
CA PRO A 100 2.80 -12.09 -4.21
C PRO A 100 3.21 -10.77 -3.54
N VAL A 101 3.23 -9.72 -4.35
CA VAL A 101 3.33 -8.33 -3.88
C VAL A 101 1.94 -7.87 -3.47
N TYR A 102 1.84 -7.17 -2.34
CA TYR A 102 0.56 -6.66 -1.82
C TYR A 102 0.41 -5.18 -2.16
N GLY A 103 -0.78 -4.83 -2.65
CA GLY A 103 -1.21 -3.47 -2.92
C GLY A 103 -2.71 -3.32 -2.67
N ALA A 104 -3.30 -2.27 -3.21
CA ALA A 104 -4.74 -2.07 -3.15
C ALA A 104 -5.27 -1.50 -4.47
N LEU A 105 -6.48 -1.95 -4.85
CA LEU A 105 -7.20 -1.48 -6.02
C LEU A 105 -7.83 -0.11 -5.74
N ASP A 106 -7.48 0.87 -6.55
CA ASP A 106 -7.90 2.26 -6.37
C ASP A 106 -9.27 2.54 -6.99
N VAL A 107 -10.31 1.92 -6.41
CA VAL A 107 -11.71 2.13 -6.81
C VAL A 107 -12.18 3.57 -6.60
N ARG A 108 -11.52 4.31 -5.69
CA ARG A 108 -11.85 5.70 -5.34
C ARG A 108 -11.06 6.73 -6.15
N ARG A 109 -10.09 6.29 -6.97
CA ARG A 109 -9.16 7.16 -7.70
C ARG A 109 -8.50 8.18 -6.75
N ALA A 110 -8.12 7.73 -5.56
CA ALA A 110 -7.66 8.58 -4.49
C ALA A 110 -6.26 9.13 -4.83
N PRO A 111 -6.03 10.45 -4.73
CA PRO A 111 -4.73 11.03 -5.07
C PRO A 111 -3.59 10.55 -4.16
N PHE A 112 -3.93 9.94 -3.02
CA PHE A 112 -2.97 9.40 -2.05
C PHE A 112 -2.73 7.88 -2.22
N GLY A 113 -3.25 7.27 -3.28
CA GLY A 113 -3.29 5.82 -3.47
C GLY A 113 -4.44 5.16 -2.71
N ALA A 114 -4.68 3.88 -2.99
CA ALA A 114 -5.83 3.15 -2.48
C ALA A 114 -5.71 2.79 -0.99
N ALA A 115 -4.49 2.62 -0.47
CA ALA A 115 -4.26 2.23 0.93
C ALA A 115 -3.22 3.12 1.62
N PRO A 116 -3.51 4.43 1.80
CA PRO A 116 -2.58 5.40 2.39
C PRO A 116 -2.23 5.10 3.85
N ARG A 117 -2.94 4.17 4.51
CA ARG A 117 -2.52 3.65 5.83
C ARG A 117 -1.10 3.08 5.82
N PHE A 118 -0.60 2.64 4.66
CA PHE A 118 0.70 2.01 4.52
C PHE A 118 1.80 2.95 4.04
N GLY A 119 1.52 4.21 3.76
CA GLY A 119 2.57 5.11 3.32
C GLY A 119 2.11 6.44 2.74
N SER A 120 3.04 7.40 2.79
CA SER A 120 2.93 8.75 2.26
C SER A 120 3.19 8.87 0.76
N ALA A 121 3.67 7.80 0.11
CA ALA A 121 3.86 7.73 -1.32
C ALA A 121 3.21 6.47 -1.87
N HIS A 122 3.02 6.43 -3.19
CA HIS A 122 2.63 5.20 -3.86
C HIS A 122 3.18 5.09 -5.28
N PHE A 123 3.42 3.86 -5.71
CA PHE A 123 3.49 3.55 -7.13
C PHE A 123 2.08 3.34 -7.66
N ARG A 124 1.73 4.03 -8.75
CA ARG A 124 0.55 3.71 -9.56
C ARG A 124 0.98 2.73 -10.64
N LEU A 125 0.40 1.53 -10.63
CA LEU A 125 0.81 0.47 -11.54
C LEU A 125 0.10 0.58 -12.89
N THR A 126 0.63 -0.07 -13.92
CA THR A 126 -0.03 -0.16 -15.23
C THR A 126 -1.25 -1.08 -15.20
N ALA A 127 -2.18 -0.89 -16.14
CA ALA A 127 -3.36 -1.76 -16.28
C ALA A 127 -3.01 -3.25 -16.51
N ASP A 128 -1.85 -3.53 -17.12
CA ASP A 128 -1.39 -4.90 -17.39
C ASP A 128 -1.16 -5.72 -16.13
N VAL A 129 -0.87 -5.07 -14.98
CA VAL A 129 -0.73 -5.76 -13.70
C VAL A 129 -2.04 -6.45 -13.26
N LEU A 130 -3.20 -5.94 -13.67
CA LEU A 130 -4.51 -6.49 -13.29
C LEU A 130 -4.67 -7.95 -13.72
N GLY A 131 -4.08 -8.35 -14.85
CA GLY A 131 -4.14 -9.73 -15.34
C GLY A 131 -3.44 -10.75 -14.43
N ALA A 132 -2.45 -10.30 -13.66
CA ALA A 132 -1.70 -11.13 -12.72
C ALA A 132 -2.12 -10.92 -11.26
N ALA A 133 -3.18 -10.14 -11.00
CA ALA A 133 -3.64 -9.82 -9.67
C ALA A 133 -4.88 -10.64 -9.26
N THR A 134 -4.94 -10.98 -7.98
CA THR A 134 -6.16 -11.36 -7.29
C THR A 134 -6.57 -10.27 -6.32
N PHE A 135 -7.83 -10.32 -5.88
CA PHE A 135 -8.42 -9.31 -5.01
C PHE A 135 -9.20 -9.97 -3.88
N CYS A 136 -9.26 -9.31 -2.73
CA CYS A 136 -10.18 -9.67 -1.66
C CYS A 136 -10.72 -8.40 -0.97
N TYR A 137 -11.86 -8.56 -0.30
CA TYR A 137 -12.42 -7.54 0.59
C TYR A 137 -12.93 -8.23 1.85
N PRO A 138 -12.60 -7.74 3.06
CA PRO A 138 -11.86 -6.50 3.36
C PRO A 138 -10.34 -6.56 3.09
N ASP A 139 -9.55 -7.15 3.97
CA ASP A 139 -8.13 -7.43 3.71
C ASP A 139 -7.77 -8.83 4.21
N SER A 140 -6.61 -9.34 3.81
CA SER A 140 -6.17 -10.71 4.12
C SER A 140 -6.15 -11.05 5.62
N ALA A 141 -5.90 -10.06 6.48
CA ALA A 141 -5.87 -10.23 7.92
C ALA A 141 -7.27 -10.36 8.54
N ALA A 142 -8.30 -9.83 7.88
CA ALA A 142 -9.70 -9.90 8.32
C ALA A 142 -10.42 -11.20 7.90
N GLU A 143 -9.67 -12.23 7.49
CA GLU A 143 -10.21 -13.54 7.06
C GLU A 143 -11.32 -13.43 6.00
N PRO A 144 -11.04 -12.83 4.84
CA PRO A 144 -12.04 -12.59 3.81
C PRO A 144 -12.51 -13.91 3.21
N VAL A 145 -13.79 -13.96 2.84
CA VAL A 145 -14.42 -15.14 2.20
C VAL A 145 -14.81 -14.86 0.74
N ARG A 146 -14.63 -13.62 0.26
CA ARG A 146 -14.91 -13.22 -1.12
C ARG A 146 -13.63 -12.78 -1.80
N PHE A 147 -13.44 -13.31 -2.99
CA PHE A 147 -12.24 -13.12 -3.79
C PHE A 147 -12.60 -12.78 -5.23
N GLY A 148 -11.69 -12.11 -5.92
CA GLY A 148 -11.87 -11.72 -7.31
C GLY A 148 -10.59 -11.85 -8.12
N ILE A 149 -10.78 -11.93 -9.43
CA ILE A 149 -9.77 -11.67 -10.46
C ILE A 149 -10.31 -10.58 -11.39
N ALA A 150 -9.47 -9.96 -12.21
CA ALA A 150 -9.91 -8.88 -13.10
C ALA A 150 -11.09 -9.28 -14.03
N ALA A 151 -11.19 -10.55 -14.43
CA ALA A 151 -12.31 -11.03 -15.24
C ALA A 151 -13.61 -11.29 -14.45
N ARG A 152 -13.53 -11.45 -13.13
CA ARG A 152 -14.62 -11.90 -12.23
C ARG A 152 -14.39 -11.32 -10.84
N MET A 153 -15.03 -10.20 -10.51
CA MET A 153 -14.76 -9.43 -9.29
C MET A 153 -15.63 -9.81 -8.08
N SER A 154 -16.53 -10.79 -8.19
CA SER A 154 -17.39 -11.30 -7.10
C SER A 154 -18.14 -10.24 -6.30
N GLY A 155 -18.49 -9.11 -6.94
CA GLY A 155 -19.14 -7.99 -6.30
C GLY A 155 -18.27 -7.23 -5.29
N LEU A 156 -16.93 -7.41 -5.29
CA LEU A 156 -16.03 -6.80 -4.31
C LEU A 156 -16.09 -5.26 -4.32
N VAL A 157 -16.31 -4.65 -5.49
CA VAL A 157 -16.41 -3.19 -5.64
C VAL A 157 -17.68 -2.67 -4.97
N GLU A 158 -18.81 -3.34 -5.20
CA GLU A 158 -20.10 -3.01 -4.62
C GLU A 158 -20.11 -3.22 -3.11
N LEU A 159 -19.43 -4.27 -2.63
CA LEU A 159 -19.28 -4.53 -1.21
C LEU A 159 -18.47 -3.45 -0.51
N ALA A 160 -17.33 -3.08 -1.08
CA ALA A 160 -16.51 -2.00 -0.54
C ALA A 160 -17.25 -0.67 -0.54
N ALA A 161 -18.07 -0.40 -1.56
CA ALA A 161 -18.89 0.81 -1.62
C ALA A 161 -20.01 0.85 -0.57
N ALA A 162 -20.54 -0.31 -0.17
CA ALA A 162 -21.65 -0.41 0.79
C ALA A 162 -21.19 -0.51 2.26
N ASP A 163 -19.94 -0.90 2.51
CA ASP A 163 -19.41 -1.03 3.87
C ASP A 163 -19.16 0.36 4.51
N ARG A 164 -19.24 0.43 5.84
CA ARG A 164 -19.06 1.65 6.64
C ARG A 164 -17.78 1.58 7.47
N ARG A 165 -16.70 1.07 6.88
CA ARG A 165 -15.36 1.04 7.49
C ARG A 165 -14.75 2.42 7.59
N ASP A 166 -13.76 2.56 8.47
CA ASP A 166 -12.96 3.78 8.48
C ASP A 166 -12.23 3.93 7.12
N ALA A 167 -12.08 5.18 6.68
CA ALA A 167 -11.47 5.50 5.39
C ALA A 167 -10.01 5.03 5.24
N LEU A 168 -9.32 4.63 6.31
CA LEU A 168 -8.02 3.96 6.22
C LEU A 168 -8.11 2.47 5.95
N ASP A 169 -9.21 1.81 6.32
CA ASP A 169 -9.40 0.37 6.24
C ASP A 169 -10.38 -0.03 5.12
N ASP A 170 -10.80 0.95 4.31
CA ASP A 170 -11.79 0.82 3.24
C ASP A 170 -11.14 0.78 1.86
N TYR A 171 -10.43 -0.32 1.60
CA TYR A 171 -9.78 -0.62 0.33
C TYR A 171 -9.98 -2.09 -0.04
N ILE A 172 -9.94 -2.38 -1.34
CA ILE A 172 -9.88 -3.76 -1.85
C ILE A 172 -8.42 -4.14 -1.96
N GLU A 173 -7.99 -5.11 -1.16
CA GLU A 173 -6.61 -5.59 -1.18
C GLU A 173 -6.33 -6.34 -2.49
N ALA A 174 -5.18 -6.08 -3.09
CA ALA A 174 -4.72 -6.70 -4.31
C ALA A 174 -3.44 -7.50 -4.05
N GLN A 175 -3.39 -8.75 -4.52
CA GLN A 175 -2.20 -9.59 -4.46
C GLN A 175 -1.70 -9.87 -5.88
N ILE A 176 -0.52 -9.34 -6.20
CA ILE A 176 0.09 -9.39 -7.52
C ILE A 176 1.01 -10.61 -7.58
N HIS A 177 0.65 -11.61 -8.38
CA HIS A 177 1.35 -12.88 -8.50
C HIS A 177 2.57 -12.80 -9.44
N ARG A 178 3.34 -11.71 -9.38
CA ARG A 178 4.62 -11.53 -10.08
C ARG A 178 5.41 -10.39 -9.42
N PRO A 179 6.74 -10.30 -9.61
CA PRO A 179 7.49 -9.13 -9.22
C PRO A 179 7.00 -7.93 -10.04
N VAL A 180 6.96 -6.75 -9.43
CA VAL A 180 6.60 -5.51 -10.13
C VAL A 180 7.89 -4.86 -10.60
N ARG A 181 8.05 -4.73 -11.92
CA ARG A 181 9.21 -4.07 -12.53
C ARG A 181 8.96 -2.57 -12.66
N LEU A 182 9.88 -1.75 -12.18
CA LEU A 182 9.69 -0.29 -12.21
C LEU A 182 9.68 0.29 -13.62
N ASP A 183 10.46 -0.31 -14.55
CA ASP A 183 10.59 0.14 -15.93
C ASP A 183 9.39 -0.18 -16.84
N ARG A 184 8.47 -1.03 -16.37
CA ARG A 184 7.38 -1.59 -17.19
C ARG A 184 6.02 -1.54 -16.51
N ASP A 185 5.99 -1.85 -15.22
CA ASP A 185 4.74 -2.08 -14.49
C ASP A 185 4.28 -0.84 -13.70
N VAL A 186 5.02 0.27 -13.78
CA VAL A 186 4.75 1.51 -13.05
C VAL A 186 4.45 2.64 -14.04
N GLU A 187 3.30 3.29 -13.86
CA GLU A 187 2.93 4.51 -14.59
C GLU A 187 3.57 5.75 -13.97
N ALA A 188 3.60 5.83 -12.64
CA ALA A 188 4.22 6.94 -11.90
C ALA A 188 4.53 6.55 -10.45
N LEU A 189 5.56 7.19 -9.89
CA LEU A 189 5.75 7.33 -8.45
C LEU A 189 5.11 8.65 -8.00
N VAL A 190 4.09 8.58 -7.16
CA VAL A 190 3.40 9.76 -6.60
C VAL A 190 3.92 10.02 -5.19
N LEU A 191 4.43 11.24 -4.94
CA LEU A 191 5.06 11.65 -3.69
C LEU A 191 4.26 12.71 -2.92
N ASP A 192 4.50 12.74 -1.61
CA ASP A 192 4.08 13.84 -0.73
C ASP A 192 4.96 15.09 -0.95
N PRO A 193 4.37 16.30 -1.12
CA PRO A 193 5.10 17.56 -1.24
C PRO A 193 6.13 17.84 -0.14
N ALA A 194 5.99 17.25 1.06
CA ALA A 194 6.96 17.34 2.14
C ALA A 194 8.37 16.83 1.76
N TYR A 195 8.48 16.05 0.67
CA TYR A 195 9.76 15.55 0.16
C TYR A 195 10.39 16.42 -0.93
N ARG A 196 9.79 17.56 -1.31
CA ARG A 196 10.41 18.51 -2.25
C ARG A 196 11.70 19.09 -1.70
N GLY A 197 12.73 19.19 -2.55
CA GLY A 197 14.07 19.64 -2.21
C GLY A 197 14.86 18.67 -1.33
N THR A 198 14.39 17.43 -1.15
CA THR A 198 15.05 16.45 -0.26
C THR A 198 15.79 15.37 -1.04
N ALA A 199 16.60 14.57 -0.33
CA ALA A 199 17.23 13.37 -0.88
C ALA A 199 16.22 12.34 -1.44
N VAL A 200 14.99 12.32 -0.91
CA VAL A 200 13.90 11.46 -1.41
C VAL A 200 13.50 11.85 -2.82
N GLU A 201 13.31 13.15 -3.11
CA GLU A 201 13.04 13.62 -4.46
C GLU A 201 14.20 13.33 -5.41
N ALA A 202 15.44 13.57 -4.97
CA ALA A 202 16.62 13.29 -5.77
C ALA A 202 16.76 11.79 -6.11
N ALA A 203 16.41 10.89 -5.18
CA ALA A 203 16.40 9.45 -5.42
C ALA A 203 15.24 9.03 -6.34
N ALA A 204 14.06 9.59 -6.14
CA ALA A 204 12.88 9.33 -6.99
C ALA A 204 13.13 9.71 -8.44
N GLY A 205 13.80 10.85 -8.70
CA GLY A 205 14.15 11.30 -10.05
C GLY A 205 15.14 10.39 -10.80
N ARG A 206 15.77 9.43 -10.12
CA ARG A 206 16.64 8.42 -10.75
C ARG A 206 15.91 7.12 -11.12
N LEU A 207 14.65 6.96 -10.72
CA LEU A 207 13.86 5.79 -11.05
C LEU A 207 13.38 5.84 -12.51
N PRO A 208 13.16 4.68 -13.16
CA PRO A 208 12.73 4.61 -14.56
C PRO A 208 11.22 4.87 -14.74
N CYS A 209 10.65 5.80 -13.97
CA CYS A 209 9.23 6.17 -14.04
C CYS A 209 9.03 7.66 -13.72
N PRO A 210 7.99 8.30 -14.26
CA PRO A 210 7.61 9.66 -13.91
C PRO A 210 7.39 9.86 -12.40
N VAL A 211 7.76 11.05 -11.90
CA VAL A 211 7.45 11.48 -10.53
C VAL A 211 6.29 12.48 -10.57
N GLU A 212 5.23 12.17 -9.83
CA GLU A 212 4.05 13.01 -9.65
C GLU A 212 3.89 13.38 -8.16
N TRP A 213 2.97 14.31 -7.87
CA TRP A 213 2.75 14.81 -6.52
C TRP A 213 1.27 14.85 -6.18
N HIS A 214 0.93 14.44 -4.97
CA HIS A 214 -0.43 14.56 -4.45
C HIS A 214 -0.58 15.78 -3.52
N GLY A 215 -1.78 15.99 -2.97
CA GLY A 215 -2.10 17.18 -2.15
C GLY A 215 -1.35 17.30 -0.81
N GLY A 216 -0.70 16.23 -0.36
CA GLY A 216 0.11 16.20 0.86
C GLY A 216 -0.67 15.84 2.11
N PHE A 217 0.06 15.32 3.10
CA PHE A 217 -0.44 15.03 4.44
C PHE A 217 0.08 16.06 5.43
N ARG A 218 -0.82 16.88 5.99
CA ARG A 218 -0.51 17.92 6.97
C ARG A 218 -1.58 18.02 8.03
N LEU A 219 -1.21 17.95 9.30
CA LEU A 219 -2.13 18.01 10.43
C LEU A 219 -1.61 18.94 11.53
N GLY A 220 -2.42 19.93 11.92
CA GLY A 220 -2.09 20.80 13.05
C GLY A 220 -2.24 20.08 14.39
N VAL A 221 -1.39 20.42 15.37
CA VAL A 221 -1.42 19.80 16.71
C VAL A 221 -2.75 19.99 17.42
N GLU A 222 -3.40 21.15 17.26
CA GLU A 222 -4.72 21.40 17.85
C GLU A 222 -5.78 20.42 17.32
N GLU A 223 -5.77 20.15 16.02
CA GLU A 223 -6.68 19.20 15.39
C GLU A 223 -6.33 17.77 15.78
N LEU A 224 -5.04 17.42 15.84
CA LEU A 224 -4.56 16.13 16.35
C LEU A 224 -5.06 15.86 17.78
N ARG A 225 -5.00 16.85 18.67
CA ARG A 225 -5.47 16.75 20.07
C ARG A 225 -6.98 16.53 20.20
N ARG A 226 -7.77 16.83 19.16
CA ARG A 226 -9.21 16.54 19.11
C ARG A 226 -9.52 15.08 18.75
N ARG A 227 -8.50 14.22 18.54
CA ARG A 227 -8.66 12.84 18.05
C ARG A 227 -8.14 11.74 19.01
N PRO A 228 -8.31 11.84 20.35
CA PRO A 228 -7.75 10.85 21.29
C PRO A 228 -8.34 9.44 21.12
N GLY A 229 -9.56 9.31 20.60
CA GLY A 229 -10.26 8.03 20.47
C GLY A 229 -9.87 7.17 19.26
N PHE A 230 -9.11 7.68 18.28
CA PHE A 230 -8.87 6.93 17.04
C PHE A 230 -7.79 5.85 17.19
N ARG A 231 -6.60 6.23 17.66
CA ARG A 231 -5.52 5.28 17.98
C ARG A 231 -5.16 5.25 19.47
N GLY A 232 -5.63 6.24 20.24
CA GLY A 232 -5.32 6.38 21.66
C GLY A 232 -4.59 7.69 21.97
N PRO A 233 -4.74 8.22 23.20
CA PRO A 233 -4.16 9.51 23.60
C PRO A 233 -2.63 9.52 23.58
N ALA A 234 -1.97 8.38 23.86
CA ALA A 234 -0.51 8.29 23.82
C ALA A 234 0.08 8.65 22.43
N TYR A 235 -0.60 8.29 21.35
CA TYR A 235 -0.14 8.58 19.98
C TYR A 235 -0.48 10.01 19.54
N VAL A 236 -1.51 10.61 20.13
CA VAL A 236 -1.79 12.04 19.97
C VAL A 236 -0.67 12.85 20.61
N GLU A 237 -0.27 12.53 21.84
CA GLU A 237 0.83 13.22 22.52
C GLU A 237 2.19 12.98 21.84
N LEU A 238 2.46 11.75 21.38
CA LEU A 238 3.66 11.49 20.58
C LEU A 238 3.67 12.32 19.29
N GLY A 239 2.56 12.36 18.54
CA GLY A 239 2.47 13.18 17.34
C GLY A 239 2.62 14.69 17.62
N ALA A 240 2.10 15.17 18.76
CA ALA A 240 2.27 16.54 19.20
C ALA A 240 3.72 16.87 19.59
N ALA A 241 4.42 15.93 20.22
CA ALA A 241 5.82 16.08 20.59
C ALA A 241 6.76 16.07 19.37
N LEU A 242 6.40 15.34 18.31
CA LEU A 242 7.16 15.29 17.06
C LEU A 242 6.93 16.53 16.17
N ALA A 243 5.81 17.23 16.34
CA ALA A 243 5.40 18.31 15.46
C ALA A 243 6.42 19.45 15.43
N VAL A 244 6.65 19.99 14.23
CA VAL A 244 7.50 21.16 13.99
C VAL A 244 6.60 22.35 13.69
N ASP A 245 6.83 23.47 14.36
CA ASP A 245 6.01 24.68 14.25
C ASP A 245 4.50 24.41 14.41
N GLY A 246 4.16 23.52 15.34
CA GLY A 246 2.77 23.14 15.64
C GLY A 246 2.09 22.28 14.58
N CYS A 247 2.85 21.69 13.64
CA CYS A 247 2.32 20.89 12.55
C CYS A 247 3.07 19.57 12.35
N LEU A 248 2.34 18.54 11.93
CA LEU A 248 2.84 17.23 11.58
C LEU A 248 2.66 17.00 10.07
N ASP A 249 3.71 16.49 9.42
CA ASP A 249 3.68 16.05 8.03
C ASP A 249 4.37 14.68 7.86
N ALA A 250 4.34 14.14 6.64
CA ALA A 250 4.92 12.83 6.34
C ALA A 250 6.43 12.77 6.61
N ARG A 251 7.15 13.86 6.34
CA ARG A 251 8.61 13.95 6.51
C ARG A 251 8.98 13.91 7.99
N ILE A 252 8.27 14.65 8.85
CA ILE A 252 8.54 14.69 10.29
C ILE A 252 8.46 13.29 10.93
N ILE A 253 7.39 12.53 10.64
CA ILE A 253 7.27 11.13 11.11
C ILE A 253 8.39 10.28 10.51
N GLY A 254 8.76 10.60 9.28
CA GLY A 254 9.86 9.97 8.58
C GLY A 254 11.23 10.13 9.23
N ASP A 255 11.56 11.36 9.59
CA ASP A 255 12.78 11.74 10.28
C ASP A 255 12.86 11.04 11.64
N ALA A 256 11.74 11.01 12.38
CA ALA A 256 11.62 10.28 13.65
C ALA A 256 11.87 8.77 13.48
N ALA A 257 11.36 8.15 12.41
CA ALA A 257 11.61 6.75 12.11
C ALA A 257 13.08 6.47 11.81
N ARG A 258 13.76 7.36 11.07
CA ARG A 258 15.19 7.20 10.78
C ARG A 258 16.08 7.46 12.00
N ALA A 259 15.66 8.33 12.91
CA ALA A 259 16.38 8.61 14.14
C ALA A 259 16.40 7.40 15.10
N GLY A 260 15.41 6.50 15.01
CA GLY A 260 15.40 5.24 15.75
C GLY A 260 15.12 5.37 17.26
N TYR A 261 14.69 6.54 17.73
CA TYR A 261 14.39 6.79 19.15
C TYR A 261 12.99 6.34 19.58
N HIS A 262 12.15 5.91 18.64
CA HIS A 262 10.76 5.49 18.88
C HIS A 262 10.49 4.11 18.27
N ALA A 263 9.58 3.35 18.89
CA ALA A 263 9.13 2.09 18.31
C ALA A 263 8.37 2.34 16.99
N GLU A 264 8.66 1.55 15.95
CA GLU A 264 8.03 1.70 14.64
C GLU A 264 6.50 1.57 14.69
N GLN A 265 5.99 0.69 15.58
CA GLN A 265 4.55 0.52 15.76
C GLN A 265 3.89 1.78 16.33
N ASP A 266 4.58 2.55 17.19
CA ASP A 266 4.03 3.79 17.73
C ASP A 266 4.00 4.87 16.65
N LEU A 267 5.08 5.01 15.88
CA LEU A 267 5.14 5.92 14.72
C LEU A 267 4.10 5.56 13.65
N LYS A 268 3.81 4.27 13.45
CA LYS A 268 2.72 3.82 12.58
C LYS A 268 1.35 4.30 13.07
N LYS A 269 1.09 4.31 14.38
CA LYS A 269 -0.17 4.83 14.93
C LYS A 269 -0.26 6.36 14.78
N VAL A 270 0.85 7.07 14.92
CA VAL A 270 0.95 8.51 14.60
C VAL A 270 0.69 8.75 13.11
N TRP A 271 1.29 7.93 12.23
CA TRP A 271 1.02 7.97 10.79
C TRP A 271 -0.46 7.77 10.49
N HIS A 272 -1.15 6.81 11.13
CA HIS A 272 -2.58 6.63 10.91
C HIS A 272 -3.40 7.89 11.29
N LEU A 273 -3.03 8.63 12.34
CA LEU A 273 -3.69 9.90 12.68
C LEU A 273 -3.48 10.93 11.56
N LEU A 274 -2.24 11.11 11.12
CA LEU A 274 -1.90 12.02 10.02
C LEU A 274 -2.60 11.61 8.71
N ALA A 275 -2.51 10.35 8.33
CA ALA A 275 -3.09 9.82 7.10
C ALA A 275 -4.61 9.90 7.11
N ARG A 276 -5.29 9.84 8.26
CA ARG A 276 -6.75 9.91 8.35
C ARG A 276 -7.29 11.33 8.37
N PHE A 277 -6.60 12.24 9.04
CA PHE A 277 -7.11 13.59 9.34
C PHE A 277 -6.31 14.73 8.68
N GLY A 278 -5.12 14.46 8.16
CA GLY A 278 -4.24 15.45 7.55
C GLY A 278 -4.33 15.53 6.02
N ARG A 279 -5.38 14.99 5.39
CA ARG A 279 -5.57 15.12 3.95
C ARG A 279 -6.24 16.45 3.66
N ALA A 280 -5.71 17.22 2.72
CA ALA A 280 -6.42 18.37 2.19
C ALA A 280 -7.81 17.91 1.67
N PRO A 281 -8.90 18.62 1.99
CA PRO A 281 -10.19 18.33 1.38
C PRO A 281 -10.04 18.47 -0.14
N VAL A 282 -10.55 17.50 -0.89
CA VAL A 282 -10.71 17.65 -2.34
C VAL A 282 -11.67 18.81 -2.53
N ILE A 283 -11.16 19.98 -2.91
CA ILE A 283 -12.01 21.06 -3.40
C ILE A 283 -12.54 20.55 -4.74
N LEU A 284 -13.75 20.00 -4.72
CA LEU A 284 -14.53 19.86 -5.95
C LEU A 284 -14.77 21.29 -6.43
N SER A 285 -14.00 21.73 -7.42
CA SER A 285 -14.36 22.89 -8.20
C SER A 285 -15.75 22.62 -8.77
N ALA A 286 -16.76 23.26 -8.18
CA ALA A 286 -18.09 23.30 -8.76
C ALA A 286 -17.94 23.93 -10.14
N GLY A 287 -18.02 23.08 -11.17
CA GLY A 287 -18.09 23.55 -12.55
C GLY A 287 -19.31 24.45 -12.69
N GLY A 288 -19.07 25.69 -13.11
CA GLY A 288 -20.09 26.54 -13.70
C GLY A 288 -20.39 26.15 -15.14
#